data_AF-A0A1M5W456-F1
#
_entry.id   AF-A0A1M5W456-F1
#
_cell.length_a   1.000
_cell.length_b   1.000
_cell.length_c   1.000
_cell.angle_alpha   90.00
_cell.angle_beta   90.00
_cell.angle_gamma   90.00
#
_symmetry.space_group_name_H-M   'P 1'
#
loop_
_entity.id
_entity.type
_entity.pdbx_description
1 polymer ?
#
loop_
_entity_poly.entity_id
_entity_poly.type
_entity_poly.pdbx_seq_one_letter_code
_entity_poly.pdbx_strand_id
1 'polypeptide(L)'
;MLKQYPMLRYVLQKGFWYLLTFVFAVALNFALPRVGGSDPVDIIMGQAGKGLSPTEAQKKKAELLVSFGMAELDEQGNPVYEPEVDENGQMVTKKVAKLDENGAEVTVTVKDVNEDGTPKMAERQKVDAEGKPVFEEKPVLDAKGKQVMIKDKKTKKKVAQVEKVAVMEQYQTEHQETVMVDEVVMKTEPKRSSAVSQFFAYIGNVFKGDLGKSYANNTEVTTIIKNALPWTLLIQAPTILLGWIIGNLLGAFAAYKRGIFDKVFFPVAMFLNGVPYFVFGMLLVALFSITLGWFPAVGNMSPDIQEFTFSWACLKSVGWYYILPFFSCFPILLSGQATGMRSMSIYELGTDYMKYAKWLGLREGRIISYVFRNAMLPQLTGLAQSLGAMVGGALITEMIFSYPGLGMAMLDAINKQDYATIQGCTLMISTCVLVANFAVDVLIAVFDPRVKAGLQMGGK
;
A
#
# COMPACT_ATOMS: atom_id res chain seq x y z
N MET A 1 -11.63 31.82 25.62
CA MET A 1 -10.62 32.56 24.84
C MET A 1 -11.02 32.79 23.37
N LEU A 2 -11.51 31.80 22.61
CA LEU A 2 -11.79 31.94 21.16
C LEU A 2 -12.93 32.91 20.76
N LYS A 3 -13.76 33.39 21.69
CA LYS A 3 -14.85 34.36 21.39
C LYS A 3 -14.32 35.70 20.84
N GLN A 4 -13.07 36.06 21.14
CA GLN A 4 -12.46 37.32 20.70
C GLN A 4 -11.94 37.26 19.25
N TYR A 5 -11.82 36.07 18.65
CA TYR A 5 -11.29 35.85 17.30
C TYR A 5 -12.29 35.07 16.42
N PRO A 6 -13.36 35.72 15.92
CA PRO A 6 -14.42 35.06 15.15
C PRO A 6 -13.91 34.32 13.91
N MET A 7 -12.96 34.90 13.18
CA MET A 7 -12.32 34.26 12.03
C MET A 7 -11.54 33.00 12.41
N LEU A 8 -10.74 33.05 13.47
CA LEU A 8 -9.98 31.89 13.94
C LEU A 8 -10.91 30.76 14.38
N ARG A 9 -12.01 31.09 15.07
CA ARG A 9 -13.04 30.12 15.44
C ARG A 9 -13.66 29.43 14.23
N TYR A 10 -14.00 30.19 13.18
CA TYR A 10 -14.54 29.63 11.94
C TYR A 10 -13.56 28.68 11.26
N VAL A 11 -12.31 29.13 11.10
CA VAL A 11 -11.25 28.32 10.45
C VAL A 11 -10.98 27.04 11.24
N LEU A 12 -10.91 27.12 12.57
CA LEU A 12 -10.74 25.94 13.42
C LEU A 12 -11.94 24.99 13.36
N GLN A 13 -13.16 25.53 13.35
CA GLN A 13 -14.38 24.71 13.24
C GLN A 13 -14.45 24.00 11.89
N LYS A 14 -14.15 24.70 10.79
CA LYS A 14 -14.04 24.08 9.47
C LYS A 14 -12.90 23.06 9.44
N GLY A 15 -11.73 23.41 9.94
CA GLY A 15 -10.57 22.53 10.03
C GLY A 15 -10.89 21.23 10.77
N PHE A 16 -11.65 21.31 11.87
CA PHE A 16 -12.15 20.13 12.58
C PHE A 16 -13.05 19.25 11.69
N TRP A 17 -14.00 19.82 10.95
CA TRP A 17 -14.87 19.06 10.04
C TRP A 17 -14.10 18.42 8.88
N TYR A 18 -13.11 19.12 8.32
CA TYR A 18 -12.24 18.54 7.28
C TYR A 18 -11.35 17.43 7.85
N LEU A 19 -10.82 17.60 9.07
CA LEU A 19 -10.05 16.55 9.75
C LEU A 19 -10.92 15.32 10.03
N LEU A 20 -12.15 15.51 10.49
CA LEU A 20 -13.10 14.42 10.71
C LEU A 20 -13.43 13.69 9.40
N THR A 21 -13.68 14.44 8.33
CA THR A 21 -13.89 13.89 6.98
C THR A 21 -12.66 13.12 6.50
N PHE A 22 -11.45 13.64 6.74
CA PHE A 22 -10.20 12.96 6.41
C PHE A 22 -10.05 11.64 7.17
N VAL A 23 -10.30 11.63 8.49
CA VAL A 23 -10.26 10.41 9.30
C VAL A 23 -11.28 9.38 8.79
N PHE A 24 -12.49 9.82 8.43
CA PHE A 24 -13.49 8.95 7.82
C PHE A 24 -13.02 8.39 6.47
N ALA A 25 -12.43 9.23 5.60
CA ALA A 25 -11.88 8.80 4.32
C ALA A 25 -10.75 7.77 4.50
N VAL A 26 -9.85 7.98 5.47
CA VAL A 26 -8.79 7.04 5.85
C VAL A 26 -9.36 5.71 6.35
N ALA A 27 -10.39 5.76 7.22
CA ALA A 27 -11.08 4.58 7.71
C ALA A 27 -11.76 3.78 6.60
N LEU A 28 -12.44 4.47 5.69
CA LEU A 28 -13.09 3.87 4.53
C LEU A 28 -12.06 3.27 3.56
N ASN A 29 -10.94 3.96 3.32
CA ASN A 29 -9.83 3.47 2.50
C ASN A 29 -9.18 2.20 3.10
N PHE A 30 -9.08 2.13 4.43
CA PHE A 30 -8.60 0.95 5.14
C PHE A 30 -9.61 -0.21 5.11
N ALA A 31 -10.90 0.09 5.29
CA ALA A 31 -11.95 -0.92 5.42
C ALA A 31 -12.36 -1.54 4.07
N LEU A 32 -12.53 -0.75 3.01
CA LEU A 32 -13.08 -1.22 1.73
C LEU A 32 -12.39 -2.47 1.18
N PRO A 33 -11.04 -2.54 1.14
CA PRO A 33 -10.36 -3.72 0.61
C PRO A 33 -10.47 -4.95 1.53
N ARG A 34 -10.79 -4.75 2.81
CA ARG A 34 -10.97 -5.82 3.81
C ARG A 34 -12.42 -6.32 3.90
N VAL A 35 -13.37 -5.63 3.28
CA VAL A 35 -14.79 -6.05 3.22
C VAL A 35 -15.01 -7.06 2.09
N GLY A 36 -14.16 -7.07 1.05
CA GLY A 36 -14.17 -8.12 0.04
C GLY A 36 -13.77 -9.46 0.65
N GLY A 37 -14.42 -10.57 0.27
CA GLY A 37 -14.17 -11.91 0.81
C GLY A 37 -12.81 -12.53 0.45
N SER A 38 -11.83 -11.72 0.05
CA SER A 38 -10.51 -12.15 -0.41
C SER A 38 -9.46 -11.32 0.31
N ASP A 39 -8.57 -11.98 1.04
CA ASP A 39 -7.50 -11.32 1.76
C ASP A 39 -6.50 -10.66 0.80
N PRO A 40 -6.07 -9.39 1.03
CA PRO A 40 -5.03 -8.75 0.23
C PRO A 40 -3.75 -9.61 0.10
N VAL A 41 -3.34 -10.29 1.18
CA VAL A 41 -2.18 -11.16 1.19
C VAL A 41 -2.40 -12.39 0.32
N ASP A 42 -3.58 -13.01 0.37
CA ASP A 42 -3.88 -14.19 -0.46
C ASP A 42 -3.90 -13.84 -1.95
N ILE A 43 -4.38 -12.66 -2.31
CA ILE A 43 -4.38 -12.17 -3.69
C ILE A 43 -2.93 -11.92 -4.16
N ILE A 44 -2.12 -11.25 -3.34
CA ILE A 44 -0.69 -11.02 -3.64
C ILE A 44 0.04 -12.35 -3.75
N MET A 45 -0.23 -13.32 -2.87
CA MET A 45 0.33 -14.66 -2.96
C MET A 45 -0.11 -15.42 -4.22
N GLY A 46 -1.34 -15.20 -4.69
CA GLY A 46 -1.82 -15.75 -5.96
C GLY A 46 -1.05 -15.25 -7.19
N GLN A 47 -0.51 -14.03 -7.15
CA GLN A 47 0.30 -13.45 -8.23
C GLN A 47 1.81 -13.64 -8.00
N ALA A 48 2.31 -13.24 -6.83
CA ALA A 48 3.72 -13.20 -6.44
C ALA A 48 4.26 -14.50 -5.86
N GLY A 49 3.38 -15.48 -5.59
CA GLY A 49 3.75 -16.83 -5.14
C GLY A 49 3.95 -17.83 -6.28
N LYS A 50 3.64 -17.46 -7.54
CA LYS A 50 3.87 -18.31 -8.71
C LYS A 50 5.35 -18.61 -8.88
N GLY A 51 5.72 -19.88 -8.76
CA GLY A 51 7.11 -20.35 -8.92
C GLY A 51 7.93 -20.44 -7.62
N LEU A 52 7.35 -20.10 -6.47
CA LEU A 52 8.00 -20.33 -5.17
C LEU A 52 7.79 -21.76 -4.68
N SER A 53 8.79 -22.32 -3.99
CA SER A 53 8.61 -23.56 -3.23
C SER A 53 7.59 -23.36 -2.08
N PRO A 54 6.95 -24.44 -1.57
CA PRO A 54 5.98 -24.32 -0.48
C PRO A 54 6.52 -23.57 0.75
N THR A 55 7.77 -23.78 1.11
CA THR A 55 8.47 -23.11 2.22
C THR A 55 8.74 -21.63 1.94
N GLU A 56 9.15 -21.28 0.72
CA GLU A 56 9.38 -19.88 0.34
C GLU A 56 8.06 -19.11 0.24
N ALA A 57 7.01 -19.75 -0.28
CA ALA A 57 5.67 -19.18 -0.33
C ALA A 57 5.14 -18.88 1.08
N GLN A 58 5.33 -19.80 2.03
CA GLN A 58 4.97 -19.59 3.44
C GLN A 58 5.74 -18.43 4.07
N LYS A 59 7.07 -18.39 3.91
CA LYS A 59 7.89 -17.29 4.45
C LYS A 59 7.45 -15.94 3.87
N LYS A 60 7.23 -15.88 2.55
CA LYS A 60 6.77 -14.67 1.88
C LYS A 60 5.37 -14.26 2.33
N LYS A 61 4.45 -15.20 2.54
CA LYS A 61 3.12 -14.94 3.09
C LYS A 61 3.20 -14.35 4.50
N ALA A 62 4.07 -14.89 5.35
CA ALA A 62 4.31 -14.36 6.70
C ALA A 62 4.91 -12.94 6.65
N GLU A 63 5.91 -12.70 5.79
CA GLU A 63 6.49 -11.36 5.56
C GLU A 63 5.44 -10.35 5.09
N LEU A 64 4.51 -10.77 4.21
CA LEU A 64 3.38 -9.94 3.78
C LEU A 64 2.42 -9.64 4.94
N LEU A 65 2.05 -10.63 5.73
CA LEU A 65 1.19 -10.40 6.90
C LEU A 65 1.82 -9.40 7.88
N VAL A 66 3.14 -9.48 8.08
CA VAL A 66 3.87 -8.50 8.90
C VAL A 66 3.90 -7.12 8.23
N SER A 67 4.20 -7.02 6.92
CA SER A 67 4.29 -5.73 6.22
C SER A 67 2.96 -5.00 6.12
N PHE A 68 1.85 -5.74 6.02
CA PHE A 68 0.49 -5.19 6.06
C PHE A 68 -0.02 -4.94 7.49
N GLY A 69 0.80 -5.19 8.51
CA GLY A 69 0.44 -5.06 9.93
C GLY A 69 -0.63 -6.05 10.39
N MET A 70 -0.89 -7.09 9.60
CA MET A 70 -1.91 -8.12 9.81
C MET A 70 -1.45 -9.25 10.73
N ALA A 71 -0.14 -9.38 10.99
CA ALA A 71 0.41 -10.32 11.96
C ALA A 71 0.50 -9.69 13.37
N GLU A 72 0.22 -10.49 14.39
CA GLU A 72 0.54 -10.17 15.79
C GLU A 72 2.04 -10.37 16.01
N LEU A 73 2.69 -9.39 16.64
CA LEU A 73 4.13 -9.38 16.89
C LEU A 73 4.40 -9.54 18.39
N ASP A 74 5.46 -10.26 18.74
CA ASP A 74 5.98 -10.35 20.10
C ASP A 74 6.70 -9.04 20.53
N GLU A 75 7.19 -8.98 21.77
CA GLU A 75 7.92 -7.80 22.29
C GLU A 75 9.22 -7.52 21.54
N GLN A 76 9.73 -8.51 20.80
CA GLN A 76 10.95 -8.46 19.99
C GLN A 76 10.66 -8.12 18.52
N GLY A 77 9.39 -8.00 18.12
CA GLY A 77 8.96 -7.68 16.75
C GLY A 77 8.83 -8.87 15.80
N ASN A 78 8.87 -10.11 16.29
CA ASN A 78 8.69 -11.31 15.48
C ASN A 78 7.21 -11.73 15.42
N PRO A 79 6.76 -12.33 14.31
CA PRO A 79 5.40 -12.85 14.20
C PRO A 79 5.12 -13.97 15.20
N VAL A 80 4.00 -13.86 15.92
CA VAL A 80 3.51 -14.88 16.86
C VAL A 80 2.79 -15.97 16.07
N TYR A 81 3.08 -17.24 16.36
CA TYR A 81 2.40 -18.39 15.76
C TYR A 81 1.54 -19.11 16.81
N GLU A 82 0.37 -19.59 16.40
CA GLU A 82 -0.49 -20.41 17.26
C GLU A 82 -0.15 -21.89 17.11
N PRO A 83 -0.32 -22.72 18.16
CA PRO A 83 -0.22 -24.17 18.01
C PRO A 83 -1.29 -24.71 17.05
N GLU A 84 -0.92 -25.70 16.25
CA GLU A 84 -1.85 -26.47 15.42
C GLU A 84 -2.69 -27.37 16.31
N VAL A 85 -3.99 -27.42 16.05
CA VAL A 85 -4.97 -28.09 16.91
C VAL A 85 -5.76 -29.09 16.06
N ASP A 86 -5.95 -30.30 16.56
CA ASP A 86 -6.73 -31.35 15.88
C ASP A 86 -8.25 -31.08 15.92
N GLU A 87 -9.03 -31.94 15.24
CA GLU A 87 -10.50 -31.83 15.17
C GLU A 87 -11.18 -31.87 16.55
N ASN A 88 -10.48 -32.32 17.59
CA ASN A 88 -10.98 -32.43 18.96
C ASN A 88 -10.47 -31.31 19.89
N GLY A 89 -9.70 -30.35 19.37
CA GLY A 89 -9.19 -29.24 20.18
C GLY A 89 -7.85 -29.53 20.90
N GLN A 90 -7.15 -30.63 20.58
CA GLN A 90 -5.85 -30.97 21.19
C GLN A 90 -4.67 -30.51 20.33
N MET A 91 -3.57 -30.09 20.97
CA MET A 91 -2.37 -29.65 20.26
C MET A 91 -1.74 -30.80 19.46
N VAL A 92 -1.48 -30.57 18.19
CA VAL A 92 -0.76 -31.52 17.34
C VAL A 92 0.70 -31.54 17.77
N THR A 93 1.21 -32.69 18.17
CA THR A 93 2.62 -32.87 18.56
C THR A 93 3.35 -33.75 17.56
N LYS A 94 4.58 -33.38 17.22
CA LYS A 94 5.49 -34.19 16.40
C LYS A 94 6.65 -34.67 17.26
N LYS A 95 6.99 -35.95 17.14
CA LYS A 95 8.19 -36.52 17.75
C LYS A 95 9.43 -36.02 17.03
N VAL A 96 10.25 -35.26 17.73
CA VAL A 96 11.56 -34.77 17.27
C VAL A 96 12.67 -35.26 18.17
N ALA A 97 13.87 -35.42 17.64
CA ALA A 97 15.04 -35.77 18.43
C ALA A 97 15.32 -34.66 19.45
N LYS A 98 15.45 -35.03 20.72
CA LYS A 98 15.86 -34.12 21.79
C LYS A 98 17.29 -33.69 21.51
N LEU A 99 17.53 -32.39 21.42
CA LEU A 99 18.87 -31.85 21.23
C LEU A 99 19.45 -31.39 22.59
N ASP A 100 20.76 -31.51 22.75
CA ASP A 100 21.50 -30.97 23.90
C ASP A 100 21.80 -29.47 23.75
N GLU A 101 22.45 -28.85 24.74
CA GLU A 101 22.77 -27.41 24.74
C GLU A 101 23.66 -26.97 23.57
N ASN A 102 24.30 -27.91 22.88
CA ASN A 102 25.15 -27.68 21.71
C ASN A 102 24.48 -28.08 20.39
N GLY A 103 23.21 -28.50 20.43
CA GLY A 103 22.43 -28.89 19.26
C GLY A 103 22.69 -30.32 18.75
N ALA A 104 23.31 -31.19 19.54
CA ALA A 104 23.52 -32.60 19.19
C ALA A 104 22.37 -33.49 19.71
N GLU A 105 22.03 -34.56 18.97
CA GLU A 105 20.98 -35.50 19.38
C GLU A 105 21.35 -36.21 20.69
N VAL A 106 20.43 -36.15 21.66
CA VAL A 106 20.55 -36.86 22.94
C VAL A 106 20.20 -38.32 22.71
N THR A 107 21.20 -39.20 22.80
CA THR A 107 21.01 -40.65 22.74
C THR A 107 21.03 -41.27 24.13
N VAL A 108 20.25 -42.33 24.34
CA VAL A 108 20.32 -43.18 25.55
C VAL A 108 20.79 -44.56 25.14
N THR A 109 21.65 -45.13 25.97
CA THR A 109 22.09 -46.51 25.81
C THR A 109 21.01 -47.45 26.36
N VAL A 110 20.33 -48.17 25.47
CA VAL A 110 19.30 -49.15 25.82
C VAL A 110 19.91 -50.54 25.72
N LYS A 111 19.72 -51.33 26.79
CA LYS A 111 20.18 -52.72 26.83
C LYS A 111 19.20 -53.60 26.07
N ASP A 112 19.71 -54.39 25.14
CA ASP A 112 18.89 -55.29 24.33
C ASP A 112 18.30 -56.41 25.18
N VAL A 113 17.06 -56.75 24.85
CA VAL A 113 16.31 -57.89 25.40
C VAL A 113 15.76 -58.75 24.26
N ASN A 114 15.63 -60.05 24.49
CA ASN A 114 14.98 -60.99 23.58
C ASN A 114 13.45 -60.80 23.61
N GLU A 115 12.73 -61.42 22.67
CA GLU A 115 11.25 -61.32 22.56
C GLU A 115 10.51 -61.79 23.83
N ASP A 116 11.16 -62.60 24.67
CA ASP A 116 10.67 -63.08 25.96
C ASP A 116 11.04 -62.17 27.16
N GLY A 117 11.70 -61.03 26.89
CA GLY A 117 12.13 -60.06 27.90
C GLY A 117 13.45 -60.41 28.61
N THR A 118 14.12 -61.50 28.24
CA THR A 118 15.43 -61.86 28.82
C THR A 118 16.57 -61.01 28.22
N PRO A 119 17.66 -60.71 28.96
CA PRO A 119 18.81 -59.98 28.43
C PRO A 119 19.38 -60.64 27.17
N LYS A 120 19.53 -59.87 26.08
CA LYS A 120 20.16 -60.37 24.86
C LYS A 120 21.67 -60.36 25.04
N MET A 121 22.23 -61.56 25.24
CA MET A 121 23.66 -61.76 25.50
C MET A 121 24.40 -62.07 24.20
N ALA A 122 25.55 -61.43 23.98
CA ALA A 122 26.50 -61.78 22.92
C ALA A 122 27.85 -62.18 23.53
N GLU A 123 28.63 -62.98 22.81
CA GLU A 123 29.96 -63.39 23.23
C GLU A 123 31.02 -62.52 22.56
N ARG A 124 31.95 -61.99 23.35
CA ARG A 124 33.18 -61.37 22.85
C ARG A 124 34.39 -61.98 23.54
N GLN A 125 35.55 -61.87 22.91
CA GLN A 125 36.80 -62.27 23.53
C GLN A 125 37.09 -61.35 24.74
N LYS A 126 37.30 -61.96 25.91
CA LYS A 126 37.64 -61.26 27.14
C LYS A 126 38.99 -60.59 26.95
N VAL A 127 39.08 -59.32 27.31
CA VAL A 127 40.30 -58.52 27.25
C VAL A 127 40.75 -58.14 28.65
N ASP A 128 42.07 -58.01 28.86
CA ASP A 128 42.63 -57.53 30.11
C ASP A 128 42.45 -56.00 30.26
N ALA A 129 42.92 -55.43 31.38
CA ALA A 129 42.79 -54.00 31.67
C ALA A 129 43.51 -53.09 30.64
N GLU A 130 44.40 -53.64 29.82
CA GLU A 130 45.09 -52.94 28.73
C GLU A 130 44.47 -53.24 27.35
N GLY A 131 43.34 -53.94 27.29
CA GLY A 131 42.61 -54.24 26.06
C GLY A 131 43.18 -55.40 25.25
N LYS A 132 44.09 -56.22 25.81
CA LYS A 132 44.65 -57.38 25.10
C LYS A 132 43.82 -58.64 25.35
N PRO A 133 43.65 -59.51 24.35
CA PRO A 133 42.87 -60.72 24.48
C PRO A 133 43.45 -61.68 25.54
N VAL A 134 42.58 -62.12 26.45
CA VAL A 134 42.89 -63.09 27.51
C VAL A 134 42.76 -64.49 26.95
N PHE A 135 43.80 -65.30 27.15
CA PHE A 135 43.84 -66.70 26.73
C PHE A 135 43.99 -67.59 27.95
N GLU A 136 43.25 -68.71 27.97
CA GLU A 136 43.39 -69.76 28.97
C GLU A 136 44.06 -70.97 28.32
N GLU A 137 45.02 -71.57 29.02
CA GLU A 137 45.73 -72.77 28.55
C GLU A 137 44.94 -74.02 28.97
N LYS A 138 44.21 -74.63 28.03
CA LYS A 138 43.44 -75.85 28.27
C LYS A 138 44.19 -77.07 27.77
N PRO A 139 44.22 -78.19 28.53
CA PRO A 139 44.92 -79.39 28.09
C PRO A 139 44.20 -80.01 26.89
N VAL A 140 44.93 -80.24 25.80
CA VAL A 140 44.46 -80.93 24.60
C VAL A 140 44.14 -82.37 24.96
N LEU A 141 42.91 -82.79 24.69
CA LEU A 141 42.40 -84.12 25.00
C LEU A 141 42.45 -85.00 23.74
N ASP A 142 42.74 -86.29 23.90
CA ASP A 142 42.64 -87.29 22.84
C ASP A 142 41.16 -87.65 22.55
N ALA A 143 40.91 -88.44 21.50
CA ALA A 143 39.55 -88.86 21.11
C ALA A 143 38.80 -89.67 22.20
N LYS A 144 39.43 -90.02 23.32
CA LYS A 144 38.84 -90.69 24.49
C LYS A 144 38.76 -89.78 25.72
N GLY A 145 39.01 -88.48 25.56
CA GLY A 145 38.92 -87.48 26.63
C GLY A 145 40.10 -87.47 27.61
N LYS A 146 41.23 -88.11 27.26
CA LYS A 146 42.44 -88.14 28.11
C LYS A 146 43.44 -87.08 27.68
N GLN A 147 44.10 -86.42 28.64
CA GLN A 147 45.09 -85.38 28.34
C GLN A 147 46.24 -85.95 27.49
N VAL A 148 46.51 -85.30 26.35
CA VAL A 148 47.61 -85.65 25.46
C VAL A 148 48.91 -85.21 26.13
N MET A 149 49.74 -86.17 26.53
CA MET A 149 50.99 -85.88 27.25
C MET A 149 52.15 -85.79 26.26
N ILE A 150 52.76 -84.61 26.12
CA ILE A 150 53.98 -84.42 25.33
C ILE A 150 55.20 -84.40 26.24
N LYS A 151 56.36 -84.73 25.69
CA LYS A 151 57.62 -84.71 26.43
C LYS A 151 58.25 -83.31 26.33
N ASP A 152 58.39 -82.62 27.45
CA ASP A 152 59.01 -81.30 27.50
C ASP A 152 60.46 -81.37 27.00
N LYS A 153 60.79 -80.58 25.97
CA LYS A 153 62.11 -80.60 25.30
C LYS A 153 63.27 -80.19 26.23
N LYS A 154 63.03 -79.47 27.32
CA LYS A 154 64.06 -79.02 28.28
C LYS A 154 64.15 -79.90 29.53
N THR A 155 63.02 -80.37 30.07
CA THR A 155 63.01 -81.12 31.36
C THR A 155 62.81 -82.63 31.20
N LYS A 156 62.53 -83.12 29.99
CA LYS A 156 62.24 -84.53 29.64
C LYS A 156 61.09 -85.20 30.42
N LYS A 157 60.35 -84.46 31.25
CA LYS A 157 59.12 -84.93 31.92
C LYS A 157 57.92 -84.89 30.96
N LYS A 158 56.96 -85.81 31.15
CA LYS A 158 55.69 -85.79 30.42
C LYS A 158 54.82 -84.67 31.01
N VAL A 159 54.49 -83.69 30.18
CA VAL A 159 53.60 -82.56 30.50
C VAL A 159 52.41 -82.58 29.55
N ALA A 160 51.23 -82.17 30.03
CA ALA A 160 50.05 -82.10 29.18
C ALA A 160 50.27 -81.08 28.05
N GLN A 161 49.93 -81.44 26.82
CA GLN A 161 49.80 -80.53 25.71
C GLN A 161 48.70 -79.54 26.05
N VAL A 162 49.00 -78.26 26.08
CA VAL A 162 48.01 -77.20 26.33
C VAL A 162 47.83 -76.38 25.05
N GLU A 163 46.58 -76.05 24.75
CA GLU A 163 46.18 -75.16 23.67
C GLU A 163 45.67 -73.85 24.27
N LYS A 164 46.08 -72.72 23.69
CA LYS A 164 45.63 -71.40 24.12
C LYS A 164 44.27 -71.12 23.51
N VAL A 165 43.23 -71.24 24.33
CA VAL A 165 41.86 -70.94 23.90
C VAL A 165 41.53 -69.52 24.37
N ALA A 166 40.98 -68.72 23.47
CA ALA A 166 40.46 -67.39 23.80
C ALA A 166 39.38 -67.52 24.88
N VAL A 167 39.54 -66.80 25.99
CA VAL A 167 38.47 -66.73 27.00
C VAL A 167 37.38 -65.84 26.43
N MET A 168 36.20 -66.40 26.21
CA MET A 168 35.02 -65.63 25.79
C MET A 168 34.26 -65.17 27.02
N GLU A 169 33.77 -63.94 27.00
CA GLU A 169 32.90 -63.38 28.03
C GLU A 169 31.58 -62.96 27.40
N GLN A 170 30.48 -63.32 28.07
CA GLN A 170 29.14 -62.90 27.68
C GLN A 170 28.89 -61.49 28.19
N TYR A 171 28.44 -60.63 27.30
CA TYR A 171 28.02 -59.27 27.64
C TYR A 171 26.64 -59.01 27.04
N GLN A 172 25.85 -58.20 27.73
CA GLN A 172 24.56 -57.76 27.21
C GLN A 172 24.80 -56.77 26.07
N THR A 173 24.16 -56.97 24.92
CA THR A 173 24.27 -56.02 23.81
C THR A 173 23.48 -54.76 24.14
N GLU A 174 23.99 -53.61 23.74
CA GLU A 174 23.38 -52.30 23.96
C GLU A 174 23.38 -51.55 22.63
N HIS A 175 22.30 -50.83 22.34
CA HIS A 175 22.23 -49.91 21.20
C HIS A 175 21.91 -48.50 21.69
N GLN A 176 22.27 -47.50 20.88
CA GLN A 176 21.92 -46.12 21.14
C GLN A 176 20.58 -45.81 20.48
N GLU A 177 19.64 -45.31 21.27
CA GLU A 177 18.35 -44.82 20.78
C GLU A 177 18.27 -43.31 21.02
N THR A 178 17.90 -42.54 20.00
CA THR A 178 17.72 -41.09 20.12
C THR A 178 16.45 -40.80 20.93
N VAL A 179 16.57 -39.97 21.97
CA VAL A 179 15.41 -39.55 22.78
C VAL A 179 14.51 -38.68 21.93
N MET A 180 13.28 -39.13 21.68
CA MET A 180 12.28 -38.33 20.99
C MET A 180 11.45 -37.55 22.01
N VAL A 181 11.24 -36.26 21.78
CA VAL A 181 10.36 -35.38 22.57
C VAL A 181 9.19 -34.96 21.69
N ASP A 182 8.01 -34.87 22.30
CA ASP A 182 6.82 -34.33 21.65
C ASP A 182 6.93 -32.81 21.59
N GLU A 183 7.23 -32.28 20.39
CA GLU A 183 7.25 -30.85 20.11
C GLU A 183 5.90 -30.43 19.52
N VAL A 184 5.32 -29.35 20.07
CA VAL A 184 4.04 -28.82 19.58
C VAL A 184 4.25 -28.22 18.19
N VAL A 185 3.49 -28.74 17.22
CA VAL A 185 3.49 -28.22 15.86
C VAL A 185 2.79 -26.88 15.86
N MET A 186 3.48 -25.83 15.43
CA MET A 186 2.90 -24.51 15.25
C MET A 186 2.20 -24.42 13.89
N LYS A 187 1.10 -23.68 13.82
CA LYS A 187 0.45 -23.30 12.55
C LYS A 187 1.47 -22.59 11.67
N THR A 188 1.33 -22.80 10.36
CA THR A 188 2.22 -22.23 9.33
C THR A 188 1.95 -20.75 9.09
N GLU A 189 0.76 -20.25 9.43
CA GLU A 189 0.40 -18.83 9.31
C GLU A 189 0.52 -18.12 10.67
N PRO A 190 1.10 -16.91 10.70
CA PRO A 190 1.18 -16.13 11.93
C PRO A 190 -0.22 -15.70 12.39
N LYS A 191 -0.36 -15.59 13.71
CA LYS A 191 -1.58 -15.13 14.37
C LYS A 191 -1.95 -13.74 13.85
N ARG A 192 -3.23 -13.55 13.52
CA ARG A 192 -3.70 -12.28 12.96
C ARG A 192 -3.91 -11.24 14.05
N SER A 193 -3.39 -10.04 13.82
CA SER A 193 -3.64 -8.88 14.67
C SER A 193 -5.10 -8.44 14.56
N SER A 194 -5.63 -7.84 15.63
CA SER A 194 -7.00 -7.32 15.64
C SER A 194 -7.18 -6.22 14.59
N ALA A 195 -8.38 -6.10 14.00
CA ALA A 195 -8.67 -5.08 12.98
C ALA A 195 -8.39 -3.65 13.47
N VAL A 196 -8.58 -3.40 14.77
CA VAL A 196 -8.27 -2.11 15.42
C VAL A 196 -6.77 -1.86 15.45
N SER A 197 -5.96 -2.86 15.81
CA SER A 197 -4.50 -2.75 15.80
C SER A 197 -3.97 -2.49 14.38
N GLN A 198 -4.50 -3.22 13.39
CA GLN A 198 -4.16 -3.01 11.97
C GLN A 198 -4.46 -1.58 11.52
N PHE A 199 -5.60 -1.02 11.95
CA PHE A 199 -5.99 0.35 11.59
C PHE A 199 -5.04 1.40 12.17
N PHE A 200 -4.66 1.29 13.44
CA PHE A 200 -3.72 2.23 14.05
C PHE A 200 -2.30 2.09 13.50
N ALA A 201 -1.86 0.87 13.18
CA ALA A 201 -0.60 0.65 12.47
C ALA A 201 -0.61 1.30 11.08
N TYR A 202 -1.70 1.10 10.32
CA TYR A 202 -1.90 1.74 9.02
C TYR A 202 -1.85 3.26 9.10
N ILE A 203 -2.58 3.86 10.05
CA ILE A 203 -2.53 5.31 10.29
C ILE A 203 -1.09 5.76 10.60
N GLY A 204 -0.39 5.05 11.48
CA GLY A 204 1.00 5.37 11.83
C GLY A 204 1.93 5.39 10.61
N ASN A 205 1.77 4.43 9.69
CA ASN A 205 2.55 4.35 8.46
C ASN A 205 2.19 5.47 7.48
N VAL A 206 0.90 5.77 7.31
CA VAL A 206 0.41 6.89 6.48
C VAL A 206 1.03 8.21 6.94
N PHE A 207 1.06 8.49 8.24
CA PHE A 207 1.66 9.72 8.76
C PHE A 207 3.19 9.78 8.61
N LYS A 208 3.86 8.63 8.47
CA LYS A 208 5.29 8.54 8.13
C LYS A 208 5.55 8.65 6.62
N GLY A 209 4.50 8.70 5.79
CA GLY A 209 4.61 8.69 4.33
C GLY A 209 4.88 7.30 3.73
N ASP A 210 4.71 6.24 4.52
CA ASP A 210 4.79 4.86 4.06
C ASP A 210 3.39 4.38 3.68
N LEU A 211 3.16 4.27 2.38
CA LEU A 211 1.92 3.77 1.78
C LEU A 211 2.05 2.30 1.36
N GLY A 212 3.14 1.64 1.74
CA GLY A 212 3.47 0.28 1.36
C GLY A 212 4.12 0.17 -0.01
N LYS A 213 4.21 -1.08 -0.47
CA LYS A 213 4.87 -1.47 -1.72
C LYS A 213 3.85 -1.93 -2.75
N SER A 214 4.02 -1.45 -3.97
CA SER A 214 3.36 -2.00 -5.16
C SER A 214 4.05 -3.32 -5.52
N TYR A 215 3.34 -4.43 -5.40
CA TYR A 215 3.86 -5.73 -5.84
C TYR A 215 3.79 -5.91 -7.35
N ALA A 216 2.88 -5.19 -8.01
CA ALA A 216 2.75 -5.24 -9.47
C ALA A 216 3.89 -4.49 -10.18
N ASN A 217 4.32 -3.35 -9.64
CA ASN A 217 5.42 -2.54 -10.19
C ASN A 217 6.75 -2.71 -9.43
N ASN A 218 6.77 -3.55 -8.38
CA ASN A 218 7.92 -3.81 -7.52
C ASN A 218 8.60 -2.54 -6.94
N THR A 219 7.82 -1.49 -6.69
CA THR A 219 8.31 -0.19 -6.21
C THR A 219 7.43 0.33 -5.07
N GLU A 220 7.90 1.34 -4.35
CA GLU A 220 7.12 1.99 -3.29
C GLU A 220 5.93 2.76 -3.89
N VAL A 221 4.76 2.64 -3.25
CA VAL A 221 3.55 3.36 -3.68
C VAL A 221 3.78 4.87 -3.63
N THR A 222 4.51 5.35 -2.63
CA THR A 222 4.89 6.76 -2.49
C THR A 222 5.69 7.26 -3.70
N THR A 223 6.53 6.43 -4.31
CA THR A 223 7.30 6.79 -5.52
C THR A 223 6.40 6.90 -6.75
N ILE A 224 5.46 5.97 -6.92
CA ILE A 224 4.44 6.03 -7.99
C ILE A 224 3.66 7.34 -7.88
N ILE A 225 3.17 7.66 -6.68
CA ILE A 225 2.38 8.87 -6.43
C ILE A 225 3.21 10.14 -6.65
N LYS A 226 4.45 10.19 -6.17
CA LYS A 226 5.35 11.35 -6.38
C LYS A 226 5.59 11.64 -7.86
N ASN A 227 5.69 10.60 -8.68
CA ASN A 227 5.89 10.74 -10.12
C ASN A 227 4.61 11.15 -10.85
N ALA A 228 3.44 10.70 -10.36
CA ALA A 228 2.15 10.92 -11.00
C ALA A 228 1.47 12.25 -10.61
N LEU A 229 1.51 12.62 -9.32
CA LEU A 229 0.80 13.78 -8.76
C LEU A 229 1.12 15.11 -9.48
N PRO A 230 2.39 15.44 -9.80
CA PRO A 230 2.71 16.69 -10.48
C PRO A 230 2.02 16.83 -11.84
N TRP A 231 1.86 15.73 -12.60
CA TRP A 231 1.22 15.75 -13.92
C TRP A 231 -0.28 16.02 -13.83
N THR A 232 -0.95 15.40 -12.87
CA THR A 232 -2.37 15.69 -12.60
C THR A 232 -2.55 17.16 -12.19
N LEU A 233 -1.71 17.67 -11.29
CA LEU A 233 -1.77 19.07 -10.86
C LEU A 233 -1.44 20.04 -11.99
N LEU A 234 -0.50 19.69 -12.86
CA LEU A 234 -0.08 20.51 -14.00
C LEU A 234 -1.24 20.75 -14.96
N ILE A 235 -2.08 19.75 -15.23
CA ILE A 235 -3.29 19.92 -16.05
C ILE A 235 -4.37 20.63 -15.25
N GLN A 236 -4.68 20.13 -14.05
CA GLN A 236 -5.91 20.52 -13.39
C GLN A 236 -5.87 21.88 -12.72
N ALA A 237 -4.78 22.22 -12.01
CA ALA A 237 -4.73 23.47 -11.28
C ALA A 237 -4.81 24.69 -12.22
N PRO A 238 -4.04 24.76 -13.33
CA PRO A 238 -4.17 25.88 -14.27
C PRO A 238 -5.53 25.89 -14.99
N THR A 239 -6.05 24.73 -15.39
CA THR A 239 -7.39 24.65 -16.01
C THR A 239 -8.45 25.23 -15.08
N ILE A 240 -8.44 24.83 -13.81
CA ILE A 240 -9.42 25.28 -12.82
C ILE A 240 -9.25 26.76 -12.48
N LEU A 241 -8.03 27.18 -12.14
CA LEU A 241 -7.75 28.55 -11.72
C LEU A 241 -7.95 29.54 -12.87
N LEU A 242 -7.39 29.27 -14.05
CA LEU A 242 -7.55 30.17 -15.19
C LEU A 242 -8.98 30.15 -15.71
N GLY A 243 -9.62 28.98 -15.78
CA GLY A 243 -11.01 28.87 -16.21
C GLY A 243 -11.94 29.66 -15.28
N TRP A 244 -11.72 29.57 -13.97
CA TRP A 244 -12.45 30.36 -12.98
C TRP A 244 -12.16 31.85 -13.09
N ILE A 245 -10.88 32.28 -13.10
CA ILE A 245 -10.52 33.70 -13.17
C ILE A 245 -11.04 34.33 -14.46
N ILE A 246 -10.69 33.76 -15.61
CA ILE A 246 -11.02 34.32 -16.93
C ILE A 246 -12.52 34.21 -17.17
N GLY A 247 -13.15 33.08 -16.81
CA GLY A 247 -14.59 32.89 -16.94
C GLY A 247 -15.36 33.96 -16.17
N ASN A 248 -15.02 34.18 -14.90
CA ASN A 248 -15.68 35.21 -14.09
C ASN A 248 -15.48 36.63 -14.66
N LEU A 249 -14.28 36.97 -15.11
CA LEU A 249 -14.01 38.26 -15.73
C LEU A 249 -14.84 38.47 -17.01
N LEU A 250 -14.88 37.46 -17.90
CA LEU A 250 -15.66 37.52 -19.14
C LEU A 250 -17.16 37.57 -18.87
N GLY A 251 -17.67 36.79 -17.91
CA GLY A 251 -19.09 36.79 -17.55
C GLY A 251 -19.57 38.12 -16.99
N ALA A 252 -18.78 38.73 -16.09
CA ALA A 252 -19.09 40.05 -15.54
C ALA A 252 -19.06 41.13 -16.64
N PHE A 253 -18.07 41.06 -17.53
CA PHE A 253 -17.95 41.98 -18.66
C PHE A 253 -19.12 41.85 -19.64
N ALA A 254 -19.54 40.62 -19.95
CA ALA A 254 -20.67 40.33 -20.83
C ALA A 254 -22.00 40.86 -20.25
N ALA A 255 -22.21 40.74 -18.93
CA ALA A 255 -23.38 41.27 -18.26
C ALA A 255 -23.49 42.80 -18.37
N TYR A 256 -22.35 43.49 -18.31
CA TYR A 256 -22.30 44.95 -18.28
C TYR A 256 -22.34 45.59 -19.67
N LYS A 257 -21.41 45.21 -20.58
CA LYS A 257 -21.25 45.91 -21.87
C LYS A 257 -22.43 45.67 -22.82
N ARG A 258 -23.09 44.51 -22.70
CA ARG A 258 -24.14 44.01 -23.61
C ARG A 258 -23.68 44.06 -25.10
N GLY A 259 -24.53 43.72 -26.06
CA GLY A 259 -24.19 43.80 -27.50
C GLY A 259 -23.53 42.53 -28.05
N ILE A 260 -22.39 42.62 -28.76
CA ILE A 260 -21.77 41.46 -29.45
C ILE A 260 -21.34 40.34 -28.49
N PHE A 261 -20.94 40.70 -27.27
CA PHE A 261 -20.62 39.74 -26.21
C PHE A 261 -21.85 38.92 -25.79
N ASP A 262 -23.04 39.53 -25.87
CA ASP A 262 -24.29 38.88 -25.54
C ASP A 262 -24.87 38.09 -26.73
N LYS A 263 -24.64 38.56 -27.96
CA LYS A 263 -25.16 37.96 -29.19
C LYS A 263 -24.32 36.82 -29.75
N VAL A 264 -23.01 36.81 -29.47
CA VAL A 264 -22.07 35.83 -30.07
C VAL A 264 -21.31 35.06 -28.99
N PHE A 265 -20.57 35.76 -28.12
CA PHE A 265 -19.74 35.10 -27.11
C PHE A 265 -20.55 34.27 -26.13
N PHE A 266 -21.68 34.79 -25.65
CA PHE A 266 -22.51 34.09 -24.68
C PHE A 266 -23.17 32.81 -25.25
N PRO A 267 -23.80 32.82 -26.44
CA PRO A 267 -24.28 31.59 -27.07
C PRO A 267 -23.17 30.56 -27.31
N VAL A 268 -21.97 30.99 -27.75
CA VAL A 268 -20.83 30.09 -27.92
C VAL A 268 -20.38 29.49 -26.59
N ALA A 269 -20.33 30.30 -25.52
CA ALA A 269 -20.02 29.82 -24.18
C ALA A 269 -21.07 28.82 -23.69
N MET A 270 -22.37 29.12 -23.83
CA MET A 270 -23.44 28.18 -23.47
C MET A 270 -23.36 26.87 -24.25
N PHE A 271 -23.07 26.94 -25.56
CA PHE A 271 -22.86 25.75 -26.38
C PHE A 271 -21.69 24.93 -25.86
N LEU A 272 -20.51 25.53 -25.68
CA LEU A 272 -19.32 24.84 -25.14
C LEU A 272 -19.57 24.25 -23.75
N ASN A 273 -20.36 24.93 -22.90
CA ASN A 273 -20.68 24.42 -21.57
C ASN A 273 -21.50 23.12 -21.61
N GLY A 274 -22.31 22.92 -22.65
CA GLY A 274 -23.06 21.69 -22.86
C GLY A 274 -22.23 20.55 -23.48
N VAL A 275 -21.02 20.84 -23.99
CA VAL A 275 -20.16 19.81 -24.59
C VAL A 275 -19.42 19.05 -23.48
N PRO A 276 -19.48 17.70 -23.44
CA PRO A 276 -18.64 16.94 -22.54
C PRO A 276 -17.16 17.11 -22.87
N TYR A 277 -16.32 17.40 -21.87
CA TYR A 277 -14.91 17.73 -22.07
C TYR A 277 -14.09 16.64 -22.75
N PHE A 278 -14.42 15.37 -22.49
CA PHE A 278 -13.75 14.24 -23.12
C PHE A 278 -14.04 14.17 -24.62
N VAL A 279 -15.28 14.47 -25.04
CA VAL A 279 -15.66 14.52 -26.47
C VAL A 279 -14.93 15.67 -27.14
N PHE A 280 -14.89 16.83 -26.50
CA PHE A 280 -14.15 17.98 -27.02
C PHE A 280 -12.65 17.67 -27.16
N GLY A 281 -12.05 17.02 -26.16
CA GLY A 281 -10.67 16.54 -26.22
C GLY A 281 -10.42 15.60 -27.40
N MET A 282 -11.28 14.61 -27.63
CA MET A 282 -11.18 13.71 -28.78
C MET A 282 -11.28 14.45 -30.13
N LEU A 283 -12.15 15.46 -30.23
CA LEU A 283 -12.25 16.31 -31.43
C LEU A 283 -10.98 17.14 -31.65
N LEU A 284 -10.40 17.70 -30.57
CA LEU A 284 -9.13 18.42 -30.65
C LEU A 284 -8.00 17.51 -31.14
N VAL A 285 -7.93 16.27 -30.67
CA VAL A 285 -6.94 15.29 -31.16
C VAL A 285 -7.16 14.98 -32.64
N ALA A 286 -8.39 14.69 -33.06
CA ALA A 286 -8.70 14.38 -34.46
C ALA A 286 -8.34 15.53 -35.42
N LEU A 287 -8.64 16.77 -35.03
CA LEU A 287 -8.37 17.94 -35.86
C LEU A 287 -6.89 18.34 -35.80
N PHE A 288 -6.38 18.66 -34.61
CA PHE A 288 -5.07 19.28 -34.47
C PHE A 288 -3.91 18.30 -34.46
N SER A 289 -4.13 17.05 -34.09
CA SER A 289 -3.08 16.04 -34.15
C SER A 289 -3.14 15.24 -35.44
N ILE A 290 -4.28 14.61 -35.73
CA ILE A 290 -4.37 13.64 -36.85
C ILE A 290 -4.48 14.36 -38.20
N THR A 291 -5.34 15.37 -38.31
CA THR A 291 -5.61 16.03 -39.60
C THR A 291 -4.54 17.08 -39.92
N LEU A 292 -4.21 17.93 -38.94
CA LEU A 292 -3.31 19.07 -39.14
C LEU A 292 -1.85 18.79 -38.78
N GLY A 293 -1.57 17.79 -37.93
CA GLY A 293 -0.21 17.48 -37.46
C GLY A 293 0.42 18.59 -36.61
N TRP A 294 -0.37 19.46 -35.99
CA TRP A 294 0.14 20.59 -35.21
C TRP A 294 0.61 20.17 -33.83
N PHE A 295 -0.10 19.29 -33.14
CA PHE A 295 0.22 18.90 -31.77
C PHE A 295 0.26 17.37 -31.61
N PRO A 296 1.00 16.84 -30.63
CA PRO A 296 1.01 15.41 -30.36
C PRO A 296 -0.36 14.95 -29.81
N ALA A 297 -0.78 13.74 -30.18
CA ALA A 297 -2.05 13.17 -29.74
C ALA A 297 -1.99 12.69 -28.29
N VAL A 298 -0.84 12.14 -27.89
CA VAL A 298 -0.65 11.43 -26.62
C VAL A 298 0.74 11.69 -26.04
N GLY A 299 0.86 11.53 -24.72
CA GLY A 299 2.09 11.67 -23.95
C GLY A 299 2.20 13.00 -23.21
N ASN A 300 3.24 13.13 -22.39
CA ASN A 300 3.54 14.30 -21.58
C ASN A 300 4.82 15.05 -21.98
N MET A 301 5.69 14.39 -22.75
CA MET A 301 6.93 14.96 -23.28
C MET A 301 7.43 14.14 -24.48
N SER A 302 8.45 14.66 -25.18
CA SER A 302 9.09 13.98 -26.31
C SER A 302 9.73 12.66 -25.86
N PRO A 303 9.63 11.58 -26.66
CA PRO A 303 10.31 10.30 -26.37
C PRO A 303 11.83 10.42 -26.19
N ASP A 304 12.46 11.45 -26.76
CA ASP A 304 13.90 11.70 -26.64
C ASP A 304 14.32 12.16 -25.22
N ILE A 305 13.34 12.55 -24.39
CA ILE A 305 13.57 13.03 -23.02
C ILE A 305 13.17 11.92 -22.06
N GLN A 306 14.17 11.27 -21.47
CA GLN A 306 13.95 10.15 -20.55
C GLN A 306 13.46 10.60 -19.18
N GLU A 307 13.92 11.76 -18.70
CA GLU A 307 13.59 12.28 -17.37
C GLU A 307 13.25 13.77 -17.43
N PHE A 308 12.35 14.19 -16.53
CA PHE A 308 12.01 15.59 -16.38
C PHE A 308 13.22 16.38 -15.87
N THR A 309 13.61 17.42 -16.61
CA THR A 309 14.66 18.35 -16.21
C THR A 309 14.16 19.79 -16.38
N PHE A 310 14.67 20.73 -15.59
CA PHE A 310 14.36 22.16 -15.76
C PHE A 310 15.07 22.81 -16.96
N SER A 311 15.43 22.01 -17.97
CA SER A 311 16.03 22.51 -19.21
C SER A 311 14.96 23.18 -20.09
N TRP A 312 15.36 24.20 -20.85
CA TRP A 312 14.46 24.86 -21.80
C TRP A 312 13.87 23.90 -22.84
N ALA A 313 14.66 22.92 -23.29
CA ALA A 313 14.21 21.89 -24.22
C ALA A 313 13.09 21.02 -23.62
N CYS A 314 13.25 20.59 -22.37
CA CYS A 314 12.23 19.82 -21.65
C CYS A 314 10.96 20.65 -21.40
N LEU A 315 11.08 21.89 -20.93
CA LEU A 315 9.93 22.76 -20.70
C LEU A 315 9.15 23.05 -21.99
N LYS A 316 9.84 23.29 -23.10
CA LYS A 316 9.22 23.47 -24.42
C LYS A 316 8.48 22.20 -24.85
N SER A 317 9.10 21.03 -24.64
CA SER A 317 8.48 19.75 -24.94
C SER A 317 7.23 19.53 -24.10
N VAL A 318 7.31 19.66 -22.77
CA VAL A 318 6.15 19.55 -21.87
C VAL A 318 5.04 20.51 -22.27
N GLY A 319 5.38 21.77 -22.56
CA GLY A 319 4.41 22.77 -23.04
C GLY A 319 3.71 22.36 -24.33
N TRP A 320 4.43 21.73 -25.27
CA TRP A 320 3.86 21.26 -26.53
C TRP A 320 2.85 20.12 -26.35
N TYR A 321 3.15 19.17 -25.46
CA TYR A 321 2.26 18.05 -25.12
C TYR A 321 1.11 18.47 -24.18
N TYR A 322 1.25 19.61 -23.49
CA TYR A 322 0.26 20.14 -22.56
C TYR A 322 -0.92 20.86 -23.23
N ILE A 323 -0.74 21.38 -24.45
CA ILE A 323 -1.73 22.24 -25.13
C ILE A 323 -3.07 21.54 -25.30
N LEU A 324 -3.11 20.35 -25.91
CA LEU A 324 -4.39 19.67 -26.14
C LEU A 324 -5.09 19.22 -24.85
N PRO A 325 -4.41 18.59 -23.86
CA PRO A 325 -5.01 18.30 -22.56
C PRO A 325 -5.61 19.54 -21.90
N PHE A 326 -4.87 20.65 -21.85
CA PHE A 326 -5.34 21.88 -21.25
C PHE A 326 -6.58 22.44 -21.96
N PHE A 327 -6.52 22.58 -23.29
CA PHE A 327 -7.63 23.12 -24.08
C PHE A 327 -8.81 22.17 -24.23
N SER A 328 -8.67 20.89 -23.87
CA SER A 328 -9.81 19.97 -23.79
C SER A 328 -10.76 20.32 -22.64
N CYS A 329 -10.23 20.84 -21.54
CA CYS A 329 -11.00 21.11 -20.31
C CYS A 329 -11.22 22.60 -20.07
N PHE A 330 -10.21 23.43 -20.35
CA PHE A 330 -10.20 24.86 -20.03
C PHE A 330 -11.36 25.65 -20.64
N PRO A 331 -11.69 25.55 -21.94
CA PRO A 331 -12.78 26.33 -22.54
C PRO A 331 -14.15 25.98 -21.97
N ILE A 332 -14.36 24.72 -21.60
CA ILE A 332 -15.64 24.22 -21.06
C ILE A 332 -15.82 24.67 -19.62
N LEU A 333 -14.76 24.62 -18.82
CA LEU A 333 -14.82 25.17 -17.47
C LEU A 333 -14.99 26.69 -17.49
N LEU A 334 -14.21 27.38 -18.32
CA LEU A 334 -14.31 28.82 -18.54
C LEU A 334 -15.73 29.22 -18.92
N SER A 335 -16.36 28.48 -19.84
CA SER A 335 -17.70 28.81 -20.32
C SER A 335 -18.78 28.64 -19.24
N GLY A 336 -18.65 27.62 -18.38
CA GLY A 336 -19.52 27.44 -17.22
C GLY A 336 -19.41 28.57 -16.21
N GLN A 337 -18.18 28.94 -15.86
CA GLN A 337 -17.90 30.04 -14.92
C GLN A 337 -18.35 31.40 -15.49
N ALA A 338 -18.13 31.65 -16.78
CA ALA A 338 -18.62 32.85 -17.45
C ALA A 338 -20.15 32.92 -17.47
N THR A 339 -20.81 31.79 -17.70
CA THR A 339 -22.28 31.72 -17.72
C THR A 339 -22.87 31.98 -16.33
N GLY A 340 -22.28 31.36 -15.30
CA GLY A 340 -22.65 31.61 -13.91
C GLY A 340 -22.47 33.07 -13.52
N MET A 341 -21.30 33.64 -13.82
CA MET A 341 -20.98 35.02 -13.43
C MET A 341 -21.83 36.05 -14.16
N ARG A 342 -22.15 35.83 -15.44
CA ARG A 342 -23.07 36.70 -16.18
C ARG A 342 -24.45 36.69 -15.54
N SER A 343 -25.01 35.52 -15.24
CA SER A 343 -26.34 35.38 -14.61
C SER A 343 -26.39 36.09 -13.25
N MET A 344 -25.38 35.85 -12.42
CA MET A 344 -25.19 36.49 -11.12
C MET A 344 -25.07 38.02 -11.23
N SER A 345 -24.29 38.51 -12.20
CA SER A 345 -24.08 39.94 -12.41
C SER A 345 -25.35 40.64 -12.92
N ILE A 346 -26.15 40.00 -13.78
CA ILE A 346 -27.43 40.54 -14.26
C ILE A 346 -28.42 40.65 -13.11
N TYR A 347 -28.51 39.62 -12.26
CA TYR A 347 -29.35 39.65 -11.06
C TYR A 347 -28.95 40.81 -10.14
N GLU A 348 -27.65 40.95 -9.85
CA GLU A 348 -27.12 42.01 -8.99
C GLU A 348 -27.37 43.42 -9.55
N LEU A 349 -27.22 43.60 -10.87
CA LEU A 349 -27.55 44.85 -11.57
C LEU A 349 -29.03 45.22 -11.49
N GLY A 350 -29.92 44.24 -11.27
CA GLY A 350 -31.37 44.41 -11.16
C GLY A 350 -31.86 44.81 -9.76
N THR A 351 -30.98 44.80 -8.76
CA THR A 351 -31.32 45.13 -7.36
C THR A 351 -31.59 46.64 -7.17
N ASP A 352 -32.42 46.97 -6.18
CA ASP A 352 -32.89 48.36 -5.98
C ASP A 352 -31.78 49.30 -5.52
N TYR A 353 -30.83 48.82 -4.69
CA TYR A 353 -29.68 49.63 -4.29
C TYR A 353 -28.78 49.97 -5.49
N MET A 354 -28.72 49.09 -6.51
CA MET A 354 -27.94 49.33 -7.72
C MET A 354 -28.65 50.27 -8.69
N LYS A 355 -29.99 50.20 -8.79
CA LYS A 355 -30.79 51.22 -9.49
C LYS A 355 -30.64 52.59 -8.84
N TYR A 356 -30.71 52.65 -7.51
CA TYR A 356 -30.51 53.87 -6.73
C TYR A 356 -29.10 54.44 -6.92
N ALA A 357 -28.06 53.58 -6.90
CA ALA A 357 -26.69 53.98 -7.21
C ALA A 357 -26.54 54.61 -8.60
N LYS A 358 -27.25 54.07 -9.61
CA LYS A 358 -27.31 54.66 -10.95
C LYS A 358 -28.01 56.02 -10.95
N TRP A 359 -29.13 56.16 -10.23
CA TRP A 359 -29.85 57.44 -10.11
C TRP A 359 -29.04 58.53 -9.40
N LEU A 360 -28.20 58.15 -8.44
CA LEU A 360 -27.23 59.06 -7.80
C LEU A 360 -26.05 59.45 -8.72
N GLY A 361 -25.97 58.91 -9.94
CA GLY A 361 -24.93 59.26 -10.90
C GLY A 361 -23.56 58.65 -10.59
N LEU A 362 -23.51 57.50 -9.89
CA LEU A 362 -22.23 56.81 -9.66
C LEU A 362 -21.55 56.46 -10.99
N ARG A 363 -20.23 56.67 -11.06
CA ARG A 363 -19.41 56.29 -12.21
C ARG A 363 -19.56 54.80 -12.52
N GLU A 364 -19.63 54.46 -13.79
CA GLU A 364 -19.76 53.09 -14.31
C GLU A 364 -18.78 52.09 -13.68
N GLY A 365 -17.49 52.45 -13.57
CA GLY A 365 -16.49 51.58 -12.95
C GLY A 365 -16.78 51.23 -11.47
N ARG A 366 -17.42 52.13 -10.72
CA ARG A 366 -17.83 51.88 -9.33
C ARG A 366 -19.02 50.92 -9.27
N ILE A 367 -19.97 51.08 -10.18
CA ILE A 367 -21.12 50.15 -10.34
C ILE A 367 -20.62 48.75 -10.69
N ILE A 368 -19.70 48.62 -11.66
CA ILE A 368 -19.10 47.32 -12.04
C ILE A 368 -18.38 46.68 -10.85
N SER A 369 -17.62 47.46 -10.08
CA SER A 369 -16.93 46.97 -8.89
C SER A 369 -17.89 46.40 -7.84
N TYR A 370 -19.01 47.09 -7.58
CA TYR A 370 -20.04 46.60 -6.66
C TYR A 370 -20.71 45.32 -7.15
N VAL A 371 -21.08 45.28 -8.44
CA VAL A 371 -21.66 44.09 -9.07
C VAL A 371 -20.71 42.91 -8.99
N PHE A 372 -19.46 43.08 -9.41
CA PHE A 372 -18.45 42.02 -9.40
C PHE A 372 -18.21 41.49 -7.99
N ARG A 373 -18.05 42.39 -7.00
CA ARG A 373 -17.77 42.00 -5.62
C ARG A 373 -18.91 41.18 -4.99
N ASN A 374 -20.16 41.52 -5.28
CA ASN A 374 -21.32 40.81 -4.74
C ASN A 374 -21.63 39.53 -5.53
N ALA A 375 -21.49 39.56 -6.86
CA ALA A 375 -21.68 38.40 -7.74
C ALA A 375 -20.61 37.32 -7.55
N MET A 376 -19.41 37.69 -7.09
CA MET A 376 -18.29 36.76 -6.87
C MET A 376 -18.52 35.78 -5.71
N LEU A 377 -19.37 36.10 -4.74
CA LEU A 377 -19.51 35.29 -3.53
C LEU A 377 -20.01 33.86 -3.84
N PRO A 378 -21.08 33.66 -4.64
CA PRO A 378 -21.44 32.32 -5.12
C PRO A 378 -20.42 31.69 -6.07
N GLN A 379 -19.64 32.48 -6.79
CA GLN A 379 -18.60 31.97 -7.70
C GLN A 379 -17.45 31.32 -6.94
N LEU A 380 -17.15 31.79 -5.72
CA LEU A 380 -16.21 31.10 -4.83
C LEU A 380 -16.71 29.71 -4.42
N THR A 381 -18.03 29.53 -4.26
CA THR A 381 -18.60 28.19 -4.03
C THR A 381 -18.46 27.31 -5.27
N GLY A 382 -18.66 27.87 -6.47
CA GLY A 382 -18.42 27.19 -7.73
C GLY A 382 -16.95 26.76 -7.93
N LEU A 383 -16.00 27.50 -7.38
CA LEU A 383 -14.58 27.10 -7.38
C LEU A 383 -14.35 25.84 -6.54
N ALA A 384 -14.90 25.78 -5.32
CA ALA A 384 -14.83 24.57 -4.48
C ALA A 384 -15.44 23.36 -5.19
N GLN A 385 -16.60 23.54 -5.83
CA GLN A 385 -17.24 22.46 -6.59
C GLN A 385 -16.37 21.98 -7.76
N SER A 386 -15.68 22.90 -8.46
CA SER A 386 -14.78 22.57 -9.57
C SER A 386 -13.55 21.79 -9.08
N LEU A 387 -13.00 22.17 -7.92
CA LEU A 387 -11.89 21.44 -7.28
C LEU A 387 -12.31 20.05 -6.79
N GLY A 388 -13.55 19.88 -6.31
CA GLY A 388 -14.10 18.56 -5.98
C GLY A 388 -14.29 17.66 -7.22
N ALA A 389 -14.75 18.23 -8.33
CA ALA A 389 -14.92 17.50 -9.60
C ALA A 389 -13.60 17.14 -10.29
N MET A 390 -12.49 17.76 -9.87
CA MET A 390 -11.13 17.55 -10.41
C MET A 390 -10.74 16.08 -10.47
N VAL A 391 -11.17 15.27 -9.50
CA VAL A 391 -10.83 13.84 -9.38
C VAL A 391 -11.35 13.03 -10.56
N GLY A 392 -12.64 13.17 -10.87
CA GLY A 392 -13.27 12.45 -11.99
C GLY A 392 -12.84 13.01 -13.34
N GLY A 393 -12.66 14.33 -13.41
CA GLY A 393 -12.15 15.03 -14.59
C GLY A 393 -10.77 14.56 -15.02
N ALA A 394 -9.85 14.45 -14.04
CA ALA A 394 -8.45 14.10 -14.27
C ALA A 394 -8.28 12.75 -14.92
N LEU A 395 -8.94 11.71 -14.41
CA LEU A 395 -8.79 10.36 -14.94
C LEU A 395 -9.12 10.29 -16.43
N ILE A 396 -10.25 10.86 -16.86
CA ILE A 396 -10.66 10.76 -18.27
C ILE A 396 -9.75 11.55 -19.19
N THR A 397 -9.34 12.75 -18.78
CA THR A 397 -8.39 13.55 -19.56
C THR A 397 -7.04 12.84 -19.64
N GLU A 398 -6.54 12.29 -18.54
CA GLU A 398 -5.30 11.53 -18.52
C GLU A 398 -5.36 10.28 -19.40
N MET A 399 -6.49 9.57 -19.44
CA MET A 399 -6.68 8.43 -20.34
C MET A 399 -6.62 8.82 -21.83
N ILE A 400 -7.30 9.89 -22.24
CA ILE A 400 -7.37 10.31 -23.66
C ILE A 400 -6.00 10.70 -24.19
N PHE A 401 -5.23 11.42 -23.38
CA PHE A 401 -3.93 11.94 -23.77
C PHE A 401 -2.77 11.05 -23.30
N SER A 402 -3.04 9.88 -22.73
CA SER A 402 -2.04 8.98 -22.11
C SER A 402 -1.07 9.74 -21.17
N TYR A 403 -1.63 10.64 -20.36
CA TYR A 403 -0.85 11.48 -19.47
C TYR A 403 -0.56 10.70 -18.17
N PRO A 404 0.70 10.65 -17.68
CA PRO A 404 1.10 9.81 -16.56
C PRO A 404 0.72 10.44 -15.20
N GLY A 405 -0.57 10.70 -15.00
CA GLY A 405 -1.11 11.27 -13.77
C GLY A 405 -1.62 10.22 -12.78
N LEU A 406 -2.16 10.70 -11.65
CA LEU A 406 -2.69 9.87 -10.57
C LEU A 406 -3.89 9.02 -10.99
N GLY A 407 -4.73 9.53 -11.90
CA GLY A 407 -5.84 8.77 -12.44
C GLY A 407 -5.33 7.56 -13.23
N MET A 408 -4.37 7.77 -14.12
CA MET A 408 -3.75 6.66 -14.86
C MET A 408 -3.03 5.67 -13.95
N ALA A 409 -2.31 6.13 -12.93
CA ALA A 409 -1.66 5.26 -11.94
C ALA A 409 -2.69 4.42 -11.15
N MET A 410 -3.83 5.02 -10.78
CA MET A 410 -4.93 4.33 -10.12
C MET A 410 -5.59 3.31 -11.05
N LEU A 411 -5.82 3.65 -12.33
CA LEU A 411 -6.41 2.75 -13.31
C LEU A 411 -5.52 1.54 -13.58
N ASP A 412 -4.22 1.76 -13.75
CA ASP A 412 -3.23 0.68 -13.89
C ASP A 412 -3.23 -0.25 -12.66
N ALA A 413 -3.28 0.33 -11.46
CA ALA A 413 -3.37 -0.44 -10.23
C ALA A 413 -4.67 -1.25 -10.12
N ILE A 414 -5.82 -0.69 -10.53
CA ILE A 414 -7.10 -1.42 -10.59
C ILE A 414 -6.98 -2.63 -11.52
N ASN A 415 -6.44 -2.44 -12.73
CA ASN A 415 -6.29 -3.51 -13.71
C ASN A 415 -5.32 -4.61 -13.24
N LYS A 416 -4.27 -4.23 -12.51
CA LYS A 416 -3.29 -5.17 -11.92
C LYS A 416 -3.71 -5.74 -10.57
N GLN A 417 -4.86 -5.33 -10.03
CA GLN A 417 -5.33 -5.67 -8.68
C GLN A 417 -4.31 -5.29 -7.58
N ASP A 418 -3.57 -4.21 -7.78
CA ASP A 418 -2.61 -3.67 -6.82
C ASP A 418 -3.29 -2.78 -5.78
N TYR A 419 -3.82 -3.41 -4.74
CA TYR A 419 -4.56 -2.72 -3.67
C TYR A 419 -3.74 -1.68 -2.92
N ALA A 420 -2.43 -1.90 -2.74
CA ALA A 420 -1.58 -0.93 -2.06
C ALA A 420 -1.53 0.39 -2.85
N THR A 421 -1.32 0.30 -4.16
CA THR A 421 -1.34 1.47 -5.05
C THR A 421 -2.72 2.10 -5.14
N ILE A 422 -3.80 1.32 -5.22
CA ILE A 422 -5.19 1.84 -5.21
C ILE A 422 -5.46 2.64 -3.93
N GLN A 423 -5.11 2.10 -2.76
CA GLN A 423 -5.29 2.75 -1.47
C GLN A 423 -4.46 4.04 -1.38
N GLY A 424 -3.20 4.00 -1.84
CA GLY A 424 -2.33 5.16 -1.85
C GLY A 424 -2.85 6.28 -2.75
N CYS A 425 -3.24 5.97 -3.99
CA CYS A 425 -3.81 6.93 -4.93
C CYS A 425 -5.12 7.52 -4.38
N THR A 426 -6.02 6.69 -3.84
CA THR A 426 -7.30 7.13 -3.26
C THR A 426 -7.10 8.09 -2.08
N LEU A 427 -6.16 7.76 -1.19
CA LEU A 427 -5.81 8.61 -0.07
C LEU A 427 -5.21 9.95 -0.53
N MET A 428 -4.29 9.93 -1.50
CA MET A 428 -3.68 11.15 -2.03
C MET A 428 -4.70 12.05 -2.69
N ILE A 429 -5.56 11.49 -3.55
CA ILE A 429 -6.67 12.20 -4.20
C ILE A 429 -7.59 12.84 -3.16
N SER A 430 -8.01 12.08 -2.16
CA SER A 430 -8.88 12.57 -1.08
C SER A 430 -8.22 13.70 -0.30
N THR A 431 -6.93 13.58 -0.01
CA THR A 431 -6.14 14.61 0.67
C THR A 431 -6.09 15.90 -0.14
N CYS A 432 -5.76 15.82 -1.44
CA CYS A 432 -5.72 16.98 -2.33
C CYS A 432 -7.06 17.70 -2.40
N VAL A 433 -8.17 16.96 -2.53
CA VAL A 433 -9.52 17.54 -2.58
C VAL A 433 -9.89 18.22 -1.26
N LEU A 434 -9.65 17.57 -0.12
CA LEU A 434 -9.97 18.15 1.19
C LEU A 434 -9.15 19.41 1.47
N VAL A 435 -7.87 19.41 1.12
CA VAL A 435 -7.00 20.60 1.22
C VAL A 435 -7.50 21.71 0.32
N ALA A 436 -7.84 21.41 -0.94
CA ALA A 436 -8.34 22.39 -1.90
C ALA A 436 -9.68 23.00 -1.45
N ASN A 437 -10.62 22.18 -0.98
CA ASN A 437 -11.92 22.63 -0.47
C ASN A 437 -11.77 23.46 0.81
N PHE A 438 -10.91 23.02 1.74
CA PHE A 438 -10.61 23.79 2.93
C PHE A 438 -10.00 25.16 2.58
N ALA A 439 -9.08 25.22 1.61
CA ALA A 439 -8.52 26.47 1.14
C ALA A 439 -9.61 27.41 0.58
N VAL A 440 -10.56 26.92 -0.20
CA VAL A 440 -11.68 27.73 -0.70
C VAL A 440 -12.60 28.20 0.42
N ASP A 441 -12.93 27.35 1.39
CA ASP A 441 -13.73 27.75 2.56
C ASP A 441 -13.06 28.87 3.37
N VAL A 442 -11.72 28.83 3.47
CA VAL A 442 -10.93 29.91 4.09
C VAL A 442 -11.01 31.18 3.23
N LEU A 443 -10.89 31.08 1.90
CA LEU A 443 -11.05 32.23 1.00
C LEU A 443 -12.45 32.86 1.13
N ILE A 444 -13.51 32.05 1.19
CA ILE A 444 -14.88 32.53 1.40
C ILE A 444 -14.97 33.33 2.71
N ALA A 445 -14.43 32.83 3.81
CA ALA A 445 -14.44 33.56 5.09
C ALA A 445 -13.66 34.87 5.05
N VAL A 446 -12.58 34.93 4.27
CA VAL A 446 -11.78 36.15 4.09
C VAL A 446 -12.53 37.18 3.25
N PHE A 447 -13.15 36.76 2.15
CA PHE A 447 -13.78 37.65 1.16
C PHE A 447 -15.23 38.01 1.47
N ASP A 448 -15.99 37.16 2.16
CA ASP A 448 -17.40 37.41 2.49
C ASP A 448 -17.53 38.17 3.83
N PRO A 449 -17.95 39.44 3.82
CA PRO A 449 -18.18 40.21 5.05
C PRO A 449 -19.37 39.68 5.86
N ARG A 450 -20.32 38.97 5.22
CA ARG A 450 -21.51 38.41 5.88
C ARG A 450 -21.14 37.25 6.78
N VAL A 451 -20.17 36.42 6.38
CA VAL A 451 -19.59 35.40 7.24
C VAL A 451 -18.99 36.04 8.49
N LYS A 452 -18.23 37.14 8.33
CA LYS A 452 -17.69 37.90 9.47
C LYS A 452 -18.78 38.50 10.36
N ALA A 453 -19.85 39.04 9.78
CA ALA A 453 -20.98 39.60 10.52
C ALA A 453 -21.79 38.53 11.27
N GLY A 454 -22.05 37.38 10.64
CA GLY A 454 -22.72 36.24 11.28
C GLY A 454 -21.89 35.63 12.42
N LEU A 455 -20.56 35.64 12.29
CA LEU A 455 -19.64 35.22 13.36
C LEU A 455 -19.63 36.20 14.55
N GLN A 456 -19.80 37.51 14.30
CA GLN A 456 -19.86 38.56 15.34
C GLN A 456 -21.20 38.60 16.06
N MET A 457 -22.31 38.33 15.36
CA MET A 457 -23.65 38.34 15.95
C MET A 457 -23.97 37.11 16.81
N GLY A 458 -23.02 36.17 16.96
CA GLY A 458 -23.15 35.01 17.83
C GLY A 458 -24.36 34.17 17.45
N GLY A 459 -24.17 33.26 16.48
CA GLY A 459 -25.21 32.35 16.01
C GLY A 459 -26.12 31.85 17.15
N LYS A 460 -27.41 32.17 17.03
CA LYS A 460 -28.46 31.27 17.51
C LYS A 460 -28.62 30.16 16.50
#